data_AF-A0A1Y6BYF0-F1
#
_entry.id   AF-A0A1Y6BYF0-F1
#
_cell.length_a   1.000
_cell.length_b   1.000
_cell.length_c   1.000
_cell.angle_alpha   90.00
_cell.angle_beta   90.00
_cell.angle_gamma   90.00
#
_symmetry.space_group_name_H-M   'P 1'
#
loop_
_entity.id
_entity.type
_entity.pdbx_description
1 polymer ?
#
loop_
_entity_poly.entity_id
_entity_poly.type
_entity_poly.pdbx_seq_one_letter_code
_entity_poly.pdbx_strand_id
1 'polypeptide(L)'
;MIRLTLVSLSLLACNPAENAENSETGFQGGENQEAPSQELGPDVNVDTQAADVVAAVPDLFEVVPGEEQVAFLAFTSCLDLKTKNPEAPSGKYQLYQRDEAGQLTKFDAHCDMDEDGGWTMVLNYVHLGGTNPPTQTLTDRFPQFDKNNLGDDEQNTEFFGHVNPAFLSLWTFTELRFFCRTNAHNRVIHFKTDAATCIDYLKTGVGNCDDVRNSFTPLTGHIGDIPGVSNNGLVDQQQLAMTQRTFRDNNGTRNWDIRGGVDEDDWECDDDVDNQSSSTIHRIWFR
;
A
#
# COMPACT_ATOMS: atom_id res chain seq x y z
N MET A 1 48.27 37.59 7.25
CA MET A 1 49.22 36.49 7.01
C MET A 1 48.48 35.18 7.27
N ILE A 2 47.73 34.69 6.29
CA ILE A 2 47.01 33.40 6.35
C ILE A 2 47.17 32.77 4.96
N ARG A 3 47.74 31.56 4.97
CA ARG A 3 48.19 30.79 3.80
C ARG A 3 47.01 30.20 3.05
N LEU A 4 47.02 30.37 1.73
CA LEU A 4 46.18 29.66 0.77
C LEU A 4 46.91 28.36 0.40
N THR A 5 46.33 27.20 0.70
CA THR A 5 46.87 25.90 0.30
C THR A 5 46.10 25.40 -0.91
N LEU A 6 46.77 25.38 -2.07
CA LEU A 6 46.32 24.65 -3.26
C LEU A 6 46.41 23.14 -2.99
N VAL A 7 45.36 22.39 -3.32
CA VAL A 7 45.43 20.94 -3.50
C VAL A 7 45.33 20.64 -4.99
N SER A 8 46.31 19.86 -5.44
CA SER A 8 46.60 19.49 -6.81
C SER A 8 45.55 18.53 -7.38
N LEU A 9 45.07 18.82 -8.59
CA LEU A 9 44.26 17.94 -9.41
C LEU A 9 45.18 17.24 -10.42
N SER A 10 45.27 15.90 -10.36
CA SER A 10 46.03 15.09 -11.31
C SER A 10 45.06 14.15 -12.03
N LEU A 11 44.93 14.35 -13.35
CA LEU A 11 44.24 13.48 -14.30
C LEU A 11 45.20 12.48 -14.98
N LEU A 12 44.58 11.49 -15.65
CA LEU A 12 45.10 10.50 -16.63
C LEU A 12 45.77 9.24 -16.01
N ALA A 13 45.52 8.00 -16.46
CA ALA A 13 45.24 7.56 -17.83
C ALA A 13 44.46 6.22 -17.95
N CYS A 14 43.86 6.07 -19.13
CA CYS A 14 43.23 4.92 -19.82
C CYS A 14 44.28 3.82 -20.17
N ASN A 15 44.03 2.50 -20.13
CA ASN A 15 43.42 1.57 -21.13
C ASN A 15 44.22 0.21 -21.02
N PRO A 16 43.97 -0.89 -21.77
CA PRO A 16 42.79 -1.47 -22.42
C PRO A 16 42.54 -2.97 -22.04
N ALA A 17 41.54 -3.56 -22.71
CA ALA A 17 41.10 -4.96 -22.73
C ALA A 17 42.15 -6.03 -23.12
N GLU A 18 41.91 -7.28 -22.71
CA GLU A 18 41.94 -8.50 -23.55
C GLU A 18 41.76 -9.76 -22.68
N ASN A 19 40.77 -10.61 -23.03
CA ASN A 19 40.99 -12.02 -23.35
C ASN A 19 39.65 -12.75 -23.60
N ALA A 20 39.45 -13.10 -24.87
CA ALA A 20 38.63 -14.24 -25.29
C ALA A 20 39.55 -15.46 -25.40
N GLU A 21 39.05 -16.66 -25.06
CA GLU A 21 39.06 -17.86 -25.93
C GLU A 21 38.64 -19.15 -25.19
N ASN A 22 37.67 -19.83 -25.81
CA ASN A 22 37.54 -21.27 -26.06
C ASN A 22 37.48 -22.29 -24.90
N SER A 23 36.37 -23.04 -24.83
CA SER A 23 36.36 -24.40 -25.40
C SER A 23 34.94 -24.98 -25.54
N GLU A 24 34.74 -25.58 -26.72
CA GLU A 24 33.59 -26.39 -27.13
C GLU A 24 33.54 -27.73 -26.38
N THR A 25 32.35 -28.34 -26.29
CA THR A 25 32.04 -29.71 -26.80
C THR A 25 30.68 -30.17 -26.30
N GLY A 26 29.86 -30.76 -27.19
CA GLY A 26 28.71 -31.59 -26.78
C GLY A 26 27.47 -31.54 -27.67
N PHE A 27 27.61 -31.95 -28.94
CA PHE A 27 26.50 -32.20 -29.86
C PHE A 27 26.11 -33.69 -29.85
N GLN A 28 24.81 -33.99 -29.79
CA GLN A 28 24.04 -35.16 -30.31
C GLN A 28 22.74 -35.21 -29.49
N GLY A 29 21.51 -35.17 -30.02
CA GLY A 29 20.99 -35.59 -31.32
C GLY A 29 19.86 -36.60 -31.04
N GLY A 30 18.63 -36.34 -31.49
CA GLY A 30 17.53 -37.32 -31.38
C GLY A 30 16.13 -36.75 -31.56
N GLU A 31 15.67 -36.72 -32.81
CA GLU A 31 14.28 -36.52 -33.24
C GLU A 31 13.30 -37.52 -32.60
N ASN A 32 12.05 -37.09 -32.39
CA ASN A 32 10.89 -37.79 -32.97
C ASN A 32 9.63 -36.92 -32.91
N GLN A 33 9.01 -36.81 -34.09
CA GLN A 33 7.64 -36.37 -34.33
C GLN A 33 6.64 -37.37 -33.71
N GLU A 34 5.52 -36.88 -33.19
CA GLU A 34 4.17 -37.29 -33.61
C GLU A 34 3.12 -36.47 -32.85
N ALA A 35 2.30 -35.74 -33.61
CA ALA A 35 0.99 -35.26 -33.17
C ALA A 35 -0.03 -36.39 -33.38
N PRO A 36 -1.09 -36.44 -32.56
CA PRO A 36 -2.39 -36.56 -33.20
C PRO A 36 -3.51 -35.72 -32.55
N SER A 37 -4.29 -35.14 -33.46
CA SER A 37 -5.76 -34.96 -33.45
C SER A 37 -6.48 -34.34 -32.25
N GLN A 38 -7.18 -33.25 -32.60
CA GLN A 38 -8.28 -32.60 -31.91
C GLN A 38 -9.44 -33.56 -31.61
N GLU A 39 -10.01 -33.44 -30.40
CA GLU A 39 -11.44 -33.60 -30.17
C GLU A 39 -11.99 -32.29 -29.61
N LEU A 40 -12.96 -31.72 -30.33
CA LEU A 40 -13.74 -30.53 -29.93
C LEU A 40 -14.98 -31.02 -29.16
N GLY A 41 -15.01 -30.75 -27.85
CA GLY A 41 -16.21 -30.81 -27.02
C GLY A 41 -16.66 -29.38 -26.65
N PRO A 42 -17.97 -29.09 -26.54
CA PRO A 42 -18.46 -27.73 -26.38
C PRO A 42 -18.58 -27.38 -24.89
N ASP A 43 -17.55 -26.76 -24.33
CA ASP A 43 -17.69 -26.09 -23.03
C ASP A 43 -18.06 -24.62 -23.24
N VAL A 44 -19.37 -24.41 -23.15
CA VAL A 44 -19.96 -23.12 -22.80
C VAL A 44 -19.36 -22.70 -21.47
N ASN A 45 -18.54 -21.66 -21.45
CA ASN A 45 -18.34 -20.90 -20.23
C ASN A 45 -18.49 -19.41 -20.51
N VAL A 46 -19.50 -18.88 -19.84
CA VAL A 46 -19.98 -17.51 -19.87
C VAL A 46 -18.90 -16.66 -19.22
N ASP A 47 -18.15 -15.93 -20.02
CA ASP A 47 -17.25 -14.89 -19.52
C ASP A 47 -18.10 -13.68 -19.13
N THR A 48 -18.63 -13.72 -17.92
CA THR A 48 -19.13 -12.54 -17.23
C THR A 48 -17.96 -11.62 -16.94
N GLN A 49 -17.79 -10.61 -17.79
CA GLN A 49 -17.09 -9.38 -17.44
C GLN A 49 -17.58 -8.92 -16.06
N ALA A 50 -16.66 -8.81 -15.10
CA ALA A 50 -16.89 -8.09 -13.87
C ALA A 50 -17.07 -6.61 -14.24
N ALA A 51 -18.33 -6.23 -14.48
CA ALA A 51 -18.72 -4.85 -14.54
C ALA A 51 -18.51 -4.24 -13.16
N ASP A 52 -17.87 -3.06 -13.12
CA ASP A 52 -17.89 -2.12 -12.00
C ASP A 52 -19.32 -2.02 -11.45
N VAL A 53 -19.60 -2.73 -10.36
CA VAL A 53 -20.85 -2.54 -9.62
C VAL A 53 -20.63 -1.30 -8.76
N VAL A 54 -20.89 -0.13 -9.34
CA VAL A 54 -21.32 1.01 -8.54
C VAL A 54 -22.56 0.50 -7.82
N ALA A 55 -22.43 0.14 -6.55
CA ALA A 55 -23.57 -0.26 -5.72
C ALA A 55 -24.51 0.94 -5.67
N ALA A 56 -25.50 0.94 -6.56
CA ALA A 56 -26.60 1.87 -6.53
C ALA A 56 -27.38 1.58 -5.25
N VAL A 57 -27.04 2.30 -4.18
CA VAL A 57 -27.87 2.35 -2.98
C VAL A 57 -29.22 2.86 -3.45
N PRO A 58 -30.32 2.09 -3.32
CA PRO A 58 -31.62 2.54 -3.78
C PRO A 58 -31.99 3.84 -3.06
N ASP A 59 -32.36 4.84 -3.84
CA ASP A 59 -32.79 6.18 -3.43
C ASP A 59 -33.69 6.16 -2.19
N LEU A 60 -33.08 6.33 -1.02
CA LEU A 60 -33.74 6.64 0.24
C LEU A 60 -33.89 8.16 0.32
N PHE A 61 -34.74 8.71 -0.55
CA PHE A 61 -35.07 10.14 -0.55
C PHE A 61 -36.55 10.33 -0.22
N GLU A 62 -36.86 10.90 0.94
CA GLU A 62 -38.16 11.53 1.18
C GLU A 62 -38.01 13.04 0.96
N VAL A 63 -38.76 13.58 0.00
CA VAL A 63 -38.74 15.00 -0.36
C VAL A 63 -39.60 15.79 0.62
N VAL A 64 -39.00 16.66 1.43
CA VAL A 64 -39.71 17.71 2.16
C VAL A 64 -39.46 19.07 1.47
N PRO A 65 -40.49 19.81 1.02
CA PRO A 65 -40.30 21.07 0.31
C PRO A 65 -40.11 22.27 1.25
N GLY A 66 -39.11 23.11 0.98
CA GLY A 66 -38.93 24.43 1.57
C GLY A 66 -37.73 24.52 2.52
N GLU A 67 -36.65 25.13 2.02
CA GLU A 67 -35.37 25.42 2.70
C GLU A 67 -34.44 24.19 2.92
N GLU A 68 -33.24 24.28 2.34
CA GLU A 68 -32.04 23.43 2.60
C GLU A 68 -32.10 21.92 2.27
N GLN A 69 -32.27 21.57 0.99
CA GLN A 69 -32.25 20.18 0.51
C GLN A 69 -30.86 19.64 0.10
N VAL A 70 -29.92 19.42 1.03
CA VAL A 70 -28.71 18.60 0.73
C VAL A 70 -28.27 17.64 1.84
N ALA A 71 -28.92 17.61 3.00
CA ALA A 71 -28.47 16.75 4.10
C ALA A 71 -29.36 15.52 4.25
N PHE A 72 -28.97 14.35 3.75
CA PHE A 72 -29.41 13.14 4.43
C PHE A 72 -28.46 11.95 4.51
N LEU A 73 -27.45 11.79 3.64
CA LEU A 73 -26.39 10.79 3.89
C LEU A 73 -25.00 11.30 3.44
N ALA A 74 -24.56 12.41 4.04
CA ALA A 74 -23.15 12.73 4.03
C ALA A 74 -22.45 11.77 5.02
N PHE A 75 -21.68 10.81 4.49
CA PHE A 75 -20.87 9.91 5.31
C PHE A 75 -19.57 10.60 5.69
N THR A 76 -19.25 10.68 6.98
CA THR A 76 -18.00 11.34 7.43
C THR A 76 -16.82 10.37 7.48
N SER A 77 -17.07 9.07 7.37
CA SER A 77 -16.07 8.01 7.27
C SER A 77 -16.73 6.75 6.73
N CYS A 78 -15.92 5.77 6.30
CA CYS A 78 -16.45 4.45 5.95
C CYS A 78 -17.12 3.77 7.16
N LEU A 79 -16.69 4.06 8.40
CA LEU A 79 -17.35 3.57 9.62
C LEU A 79 -18.74 4.18 9.83
N ASP A 80 -18.90 5.47 9.57
CA ASP A 80 -20.20 6.14 9.60
C ASP A 80 -21.14 5.54 8.54
N LEU A 81 -20.62 5.28 7.33
CA LEU A 81 -21.33 4.53 6.29
C LEU A 81 -21.75 3.14 6.77
N LYS A 82 -20.83 2.34 7.34
CA LYS A 82 -21.14 0.99 7.85
C LYS A 82 -22.21 1.02 8.95
N THR A 83 -22.16 2.04 9.82
CA THR A 83 -23.14 2.20 10.92
C THR A 83 -24.53 2.52 10.38
N LYS A 84 -24.62 3.42 9.40
CA LYS A 84 -25.89 3.85 8.79
C LYS A 84 -26.44 2.84 7.79
N ASN A 85 -25.56 2.10 7.12
CA ASN A 85 -25.90 1.06 6.15
C ASN A 85 -25.03 -0.20 6.38
N PRO A 86 -25.42 -1.08 7.32
CA PRO A 86 -24.66 -2.28 7.66
C PRO A 86 -24.43 -3.26 6.50
N GLU A 87 -25.31 -3.24 5.49
CA GLU A 87 -25.27 -4.10 4.31
C GLU A 87 -24.51 -3.45 3.13
N ALA A 88 -23.92 -2.26 3.32
CA ALA A 88 -23.11 -1.63 2.30
C ALA A 88 -21.95 -2.57 1.88
N PRO A 89 -21.76 -2.86 0.58
CA PRO A 89 -20.63 -3.64 0.11
C PRO A 89 -19.33 -2.84 0.14
N SER A 90 -18.18 -3.51 0.11
CA SER A 90 -16.89 -2.87 -0.15
C SER A 90 -16.90 -2.18 -1.52
N GLY A 91 -16.27 -1.01 -1.64
CA GLY A 91 -16.30 -0.26 -2.89
C GLY A 91 -15.93 1.21 -2.76
N LYS A 92 -16.12 1.97 -3.84
CA LYS A 92 -15.90 3.42 -3.85
C LYS A 92 -17.12 4.16 -3.30
N TYR A 93 -16.89 5.09 -2.37
CA TYR A 93 -17.91 5.93 -1.77
C TYR A 93 -17.43 7.38 -1.64
N GLN A 94 -18.39 8.29 -1.47
CA GLN A 94 -18.11 9.69 -1.19
C GLN A 94 -18.14 9.94 0.32
N LEU A 95 -17.01 10.38 0.84
CA LEU A 95 -16.87 10.86 2.21
C LEU A 95 -16.89 12.39 2.25
N TYR A 96 -17.41 12.93 3.33
CA TYR A 96 -17.64 14.35 3.50
C TYR A 96 -16.93 14.85 4.75
N GLN A 97 -16.09 15.87 4.59
CA GLN A 97 -15.42 16.56 5.68
C GLN A 97 -15.95 17.98 5.77
N ARG A 98 -16.13 18.47 6.99
CA ARG A 98 -16.49 19.86 7.26
C ARG A 98 -15.32 20.56 7.91
N ASP A 99 -14.91 21.70 7.35
CA ASP A 99 -13.88 22.53 7.95
C ASP A 99 -14.41 23.36 9.13
N GLU A 100 -13.52 24.11 9.79
CA GLU A 100 -13.87 24.97 10.93
C GLU A 100 -14.88 26.08 10.58
N ALA A 101 -14.91 26.52 9.31
CA ALA A 101 -15.84 27.51 8.80
C ALA A 101 -17.21 26.91 8.43
N GLY A 102 -17.33 25.59 8.53
CA GLY A 102 -18.54 24.86 8.17
C GLY A 102 -18.63 24.50 6.68
N GLN A 103 -17.61 24.77 5.87
CA GLN A 103 -17.60 24.39 4.46
C GLN A 103 -17.48 22.88 4.31
N LEU A 104 -18.35 22.30 3.48
CA LEU A 104 -18.38 20.86 3.21
C LEU A 104 -17.53 20.55 1.97
N THR A 105 -16.58 19.63 2.12
CA THR A 105 -15.75 19.10 1.03
C THR A 105 -16.01 17.61 0.87
N LYS A 106 -16.01 17.13 -0.38
CA LYS A 106 -16.22 15.72 -0.73
C LYS A 106 -14.92 15.06 -1.17
N PHE A 107 -14.75 13.79 -0.81
CA PHE A 107 -13.59 12.98 -1.15
C PHE A 107 -14.06 11.60 -1.59
N ASP A 108 -13.54 11.12 -2.72
CA ASP A 108 -13.74 9.74 -3.12
C ASP A 108 -12.82 8.85 -2.28
N ALA A 109 -13.38 7.80 -1.68
CA ALA A 109 -12.65 6.86 -0.84
C ALA A 109 -13.03 5.43 -1.19
N HIS A 110 -12.06 4.52 -1.10
CA HIS A 110 -12.37 3.11 -1.06
C HIS A 110 -12.71 2.71 0.38
N CYS A 111 -13.93 2.23 0.58
CA CYS A 111 -14.40 1.65 1.82
C CYS A 111 -14.36 0.13 1.75
N ASP A 112 -13.64 -0.49 2.67
CA ASP A 112 -13.70 -1.93 2.90
C ASP A 112 -14.67 -2.23 4.05
N MET A 113 -15.69 -3.03 3.73
CA MET A 113 -16.81 -3.40 4.59
C MET A 113 -16.70 -4.82 5.15
N ASP A 114 -15.62 -5.53 4.81
CA ASP A 114 -15.28 -6.85 5.31
C ASP A 114 -14.53 -6.77 6.65
N GLU A 115 -14.47 -7.88 7.38
CA GLU A 115 -13.78 -8.02 8.68
C GLU A 115 -14.00 -6.83 9.63
N ASP A 116 -15.19 -6.78 10.23
CA ASP A 116 -15.75 -5.68 11.03
C ASP A 116 -16.08 -4.39 10.23
N GLY A 117 -15.50 -4.22 9.04
CA GLY A 117 -15.84 -3.18 8.07
C GLY A 117 -15.57 -1.73 8.53
N GLY A 118 -16.00 -0.79 7.68
CA GLY A 118 -15.87 0.64 7.93
C GLY A 118 -14.47 1.20 7.69
N TRP A 119 -13.62 0.47 6.99
CA TRP A 119 -12.22 0.80 6.77
C TRP A 119 -12.05 1.76 5.58
N THR A 120 -11.44 2.91 5.80
CA THR A 120 -11.12 3.92 4.76
C THR A 120 -9.66 3.77 4.33
N MET A 121 -9.40 3.50 3.06
CA MET A 121 -8.03 3.26 2.57
C MET A 121 -7.21 4.56 2.51
N VAL A 122 -6.00 4.53 3.05
CA VAL A 122 -5.09 5.69 3.13
C VAL A 122 -3.71 5.45 2.56
N LEU A 123 -3.35 4.18 2.34
CA LEU A 123 -2.14 3.78 1.64
C LEU A 123 -2.46 2.58 0.76
N ASN A 124 -1.99 2.61 -0.49
CA ASN A 124 -2.04 1.48 -1.42
C ASN A 124 -0.80 1.49 -2.31
N TYR A 125 -0.01 0.44 -2.23
CA TYR A 125 1.13 0.18 -3.09
C TYR A 125 1.07 -1.24 -3.60
N VAL A 126 0.69 -1.42 -4.87
CA VAL A 126 0.82 -2.68 -5.60
C VAL A 126 2.05 -2.56 -6.48
N HIS A 127 3.15 -3.11 -5.99
CA HIS A 127 4.49 -2.97 -6.56
C HIS A 127 4.90 -4.23 -7.31
N LEU A 128 5.41 -4.03 -8.53
CA LEU A 128 5.95 -5.08 -9.37
C LEU A 128 7.42 -5.34 -9.05
N GLY A 129 7.75 -6.59 -8.76
CA GLY A 129 9.13 -6.99 -8.50
C GLY A 129 10.07 -6.67 -9.67
N GLY A 130 11.25 -6.15 -9.35
CA GLY A 130 12.24 -5.68 -10.31
C GLY A 130 12.07 -4.23 -10.76
N THR A 131 11.04 -3.51 -10.29
CA THR A 131 10.88 -2.07 -10.50
C THR A 131 11.17 -1.30 -9.21
N ASN A 132 11.52 -0.01 -9.31
CA ASN A 132 11.69 0.87 -8.14
C ASN A 132 11.01 2.24 -8.35
N PRO A 133 9.67 2.27 -8.49
CA PRO A 133 8.95 3.50 -8.76
C PRO A 133 8.99 4.43 -7.53
N PRO A 134 9.08 5.76 -7.69
CA PRO A 134 8.99 6.68 -6.56
C PRO A 134 7.66 6.52 -5.81
N THR A 135 7.70 6.69 -4.49
CA THR A 135 6.49 6.80 -3.67
C THR A 135 5.70 8.04 -4.06
N GLN A 136 4.37 7.96 -3.94
CA GLN A 136 3.49 9.08 -4.24
C GLN A 136 2.77 9.51 -2.98
N THR A 137 2.98 10.76 -2.60
CA THR A 137 2.30 11.39 -1.48
C THR A 137 1.10 12.18 -1.97
N LEU A 138 -0.08 11.84 -1.46
CA LEU A 138 -1.38 12.42 -1.83
C LEU A 138 -1.79 13.45 -0.79
N THR A 139 -2.08 14.68 -1.21
CA THR A 139 -2.33 15.80 -0.27
C THR A 139 -3.79 16.26 -0.23
N ASP A 140 -4.62 15.74 -1.14
CA ASP A 140 -6.01 16.20 -1.37
C ASP A 140 -6.99 15.07 -1.71
N ARG A 141 -6.53 13.81 -1.72
CA ARG A 141 -7.33 12.64 -2.08
C ARG A 141 -6.83 11.36 -1.41
N PHE A 142 -7.72 10.38 -1.30
CA PHE A 142 -7.35 9.01 -0.91
C PHE A 142 -6.86 8.19 -2.12
N PRO A 143 -5.95 7.22 -1.91
CA PRO A 143 -5.71 6.20 -2.92
C PRO A 143 -6.99 5.38 -3.15
N GLN A 144 -7.19 4.95 -4.39
CA GLN A 144 -8.33 4.10 -4.78
C GLN A 144 -7.87 2.65 -4.94
N PHE A 145 -8.81 1.71 -5.00
CA PHE A 145 -8.52 0.28 -5.19
C PHE A 145 -8.77 -0.14 -6.63
N ASP A 146 -7.85 -0.90 -7.23
CA ASP A 146 -8.01 -1.55 -8.53
C ASP A 146 -7.49 -3.00 -8.49
N LYS A 147 -6.17 -3.17 -8.33
CA LYS A 147 -5.51 -4.48 -8.41
C LYS A 147 -5.27 -5.11 -7.05
N ASN A 148 -5.22 -6.44 -7.02
CA ASN A 148 -4.99 -7.20 -5.80
C ASN A 148 -4.30 -8.54 -6.06
N ASN A 149 -3.40 -8.64 -7.04
CA ASN A 149 -2.55 -9.82 -7.20
C ASN A 149 -1.07 -9.45 -7.11
N LEU A 150 -0.26 -10.36 -6.58
CA LEU A 150 1.19 -10.22 -6.64
C LEU A 150 1.65 -10.37 -8.09
N GLY A 151 2.54 -9.49 -8.55
CA GLY A 151 2.97 -9.41 -9.95
C GLY A 151 2.13 -8.46 -10.81
N ASP A 152 1.08 -7.86 -10.24
CA ASP A 152 0.46 -6.68 -10.83
C ASP A 152 1.35 -5.44 -10.64
N ASP A 153 1.14 -4.43 -11.49
CA ASP A 153 1.83 -3.15 -11.43
C ASP A 153 0.80 -2.00 -11.42
N GLU A 154 0.79 -1.21 -10.35
CA GLU A 154 0.01 0.03 -10.26
C GLU A 154 0.87 1.29 -10.31
N GLN A 155 2.19 1.17 -10.55
CA GLN A 155 3.05 2.34 -10.59
C GLN A 155 2.56 3.37 -11.63
N ASN A 156 2.66 4.66 -11.28
CA ASN A 156 2.18 5.80 -12.09
C ASN A 156 0.65 5.83 -12.34
N THR A 157 -0.14 5.13 -11.54
CA THR A 157 -1.62 5.23 -11.56
C THR A 157 -2.14 6.11 -10.43
N GLU A 158 -3.42 6.46 -10.48
CA GLU A 158 -4.07 7.17 -9.37
C GLU A 158 -4.28 6.30 -8.11
N PHE A 159 -4.15 4.97 -8.24
CA PHE A 159 -4.33 3.98 -7.17
C PHE A 159 -3.10 3.90 -6.26
N PHE A 160 -1.93 4.22 -6.79
CA PHE A 160 -0.62 4.02 -6.14
C PHE A 160 -0.19 5.23 -5.33
N GLY A 161 -0.10 5.09 -4.02
CA GLY A 161 0.34 6.16 -3.13
C GLY A 161 -0.20 6.06 -1.70
N HIS A 162 0.10 7.10 -0.93
CA HIS A 162 -0.34 7.24 0.45
C HIS A 162 -0.71 8.69 0.74
N VAL A 163 -1.65 8.91 1.65
CA VAL A 163 -1.99 10.26 2.09
C VAL A 163 -0.87 10.85 2.96
N ASN A 164 -0.69 12.17 2.89
CA ASN A 164 0.22 12.85 3.81
C ASN A 164 -0.40 13.03 5.21
N PRO A 165 0.43 13.25 6.25
CA PRO A 165 -0.06 13.46 7.61
C PRO A 165 -1.06 14.62 7.76
N ALA A 166 -0.86 15.72 7.02
CA ALA A 166 -1.74 16.88 7.07
C ALA A 166 -3.16 16.56 6.56
N PHE A 167 -3.28 15.83 5.46
CA PHE A 167 -4.56 15.36 4.93
C PHE A 167 -5.20 14.33 5.86
N LEU A 168 -4.42 13.38 6.36
CA LEU A 168 -4.93 12.37 7.30
C LEU A 168 -5.47 12.99 8.60
N SER A 169 -4.83 14.05 9.09
CA SER A 169 -5.23 14.78 10.29
C SER A 169 -6.59 15.47 10.18
N LEU A 170 -7.14 15.63 8.97
CA LEU A 170 -8.50 16.12 8.77
C LEU A 170 -9.57 15.13 9.24
N TRP A 171 -9.19 13.87 9.43
CA TRP A 171 -10.09 12.77 9.75
C TRP A 171 -9.95 12.34 11.21
N THR A 172 -11.09 11.98 11.81
CA THR A 172 -11.14 11.41 13.15
C THR A 172 -11.31 9.90 13.04
N PHE A 173 -10.41 9.15 13.67
CA PHE A 173 -10.39 7.70 13.67
C PHE A 173 -9.66 7.20 14.92
N THR A 174 -9.94 5.98 15.31
CA THR A 174 -9.37 5.36 16.53
C THR A 174 -8.71 4.02 16.28
N GLU A 175 -8.85 3.47 15.08
CA GLU A 175 -8.19 2.24 14.69
C GLU A 175 -7.47 2.40 13.35
N LEU A 176 -6.37 1.67 13.21
CA LEU A 176 -5.66 1.45 11.96
C LEU A 176 -5.70 -0.03 11.61
N ARG A 177 -5.68 -0.34 10.32
CA ARG A 177 -5.47 -1.69 9.80
C ARG A 177 -4.29 -1.69 8.85
N PHE A 178 -3.40 -2.65 9.01
CA PHE A 178 -2.24 -2.86 8.16
C PHE A 178 -2.40 -4.19 7.42
N PHE A 179 -2.11 -4.18 6.13
CA PHE A 179 -2.03 -5.37 5.30
C PHE A 179 -0.76 -5.35 4.47
N CYS A 180 -0.06 -6.47 4.45
CA CYS A 180 1.04 -6.66 3.51
C CYS A 180 1.22 -8.12 3.10
N ARG A 181 1.61 -8.35 1.84
CA ARG A 181 2.16 -9.63 1.36
C ARG A 181 3.19 -9.42 0.26
N THR A 182 4.05 -10.43 0.07
CA THR A 182 5.10 -10.49 -0.94
C THR A 182 5.10 -11.85 -1.64
N ASN A 183 5.74 -11.97 -2.80
CA ASN A 183 6.02 -13.26 -3.43
C ASN A 183 7.34 -13.91 -2.95
N ALA A 184 8.10 -13.26 -2.07
CA ALA A 184 9.34 -13.81 -1.49
C ALA A 184 9.09 -14.95 -0.49
N HIS A 185 7.95 -14.91 0.21
CA HIS A 185 7.57 -15.88 1.25
C HIS A 185 6.06 -15.91 1.45
N ASN A 186 5.57 -16.85 2.28
CA ASN A 186 4.14 -17.05 2.50
C ASN A 186 3.54 -16.23 3.65
N ARG A 187 4.35 -15.54 4.47
CA ARG A 187 3.85 -14.73 5.59
C ARG A 187 3.01 -13.55 5.09
N VAL A 188 1.98 -13.21 5.87
CA VAL A 188 1.01 -12.14 5.58
C VAL A 188 0.84 -11.29 6.81
N ILE A 189 1.07 -9.99 6.65
CA ILE A 189 0.71 -8.97 7.63
C ILE A 189 -0.76 -8.65 7.43
N HIS A 190 -1.56 -8.84 8.47
CA HIS A 190 -2.97 -8.48 8.46
C HIS A 190 -3.46 -8.29 9.88
N PHE A 191 -3.44 -7.07 10.38
CA PHE A 191 -3.83 -6.80 11.76
C PHE A 191 -4.48 -5.43 11.87
N LYS A 192 -5.21 -5.24 12.96
CA LYS A 192 -5.68 -3.92 13.40
C LYS A 192 -5.05 -3.51 14.73
N THR A 193 -4.96 -2.21 14.95
CA THR A 193 -4.39 -1.61 16.16
C THR A 193 -5.15 -0.34 16.53
N ASP A 194 -5.27 -0.11 17.83
CA ASP A 194 -5.75 1.12 18.47
C ASP A 194 -4.60 1.85 19.20
N ALA A 195 -3.35 1.49 18.91
CA ALA A 195 -2.18 2.08 19.54
C ALA A 195 -2.13 3.59 19.26
N ALA A 196 -2.40 4.39 20.29
CA ALA A 196 -2.45 5.85 20.18
C ALA A 196 -1.15 6.44 19.63
N THR A 197 0.01 5.91 20.03
CA THR A 197 1.32 6.35 19.53
C THR A 197 1.46 6.14 18.01
N CYS A 198 1.00 4.99 17.51
CA CYS A 198 1.04 4.71 16.07
C CYS A 198 0.05 5.59 15.29
N ILE A 199 -1.16 5.80 15.81
CA ILE A 199 -2.15 6.70 15.22
C ILE A 199 -1.60 8.14 15.15
N ASP A 200 -1.05 8.65 16.25
CA ASP A 200 -0.45 9.98 16.32
C ASP A 200 0.74 10.11 15.37
N TYR A 201 1.57 9.07 15.28
CA TYR A 201 2.70 9.03 14.36
C TYR A 201 2.27 9.13 12.90
N LEU A 202 1.26 8.38 12.48
CA LEU A 202 0.74 8.46 11.10
C LEU A 202 0.06 9.81 10.81
N LYS A 203 -0.60 10.42 11.80
CA LYS A 203 -1.29 11.72 11.65
C LYS A 203 -0.34 12.91 11.63
N THR A 204 0.79 12.83 12.33
CA THR A 204 1.69 13.99 12.53
C THR A 204 3.04 13.82 11.85
N GLY A 205 3.46 12.58 11.61
CA GLY A 205 4.82 12.24 11.22
C GLY A 205 5.86 12.42 12.35
N VAL A 206 5.42 12.63 13.59
CA VAL A 206 6.26 12.84 14.78
C VAL A 206 6.02 11.72 15.78
N GLY A 207 7.08 11.23 16.42
CA GLY A 207 7.05 10.03 17.27
C GLY A 207 7.41 8.77 16.50
N ASN A 208 6.78 7.64 16.85
CA ASN A 208 6.98 6.32 16.22
C ASN A 208 5.76 5.41 16.41
N CYS A 209 5.79 4.24 15.75
CA CYS A 209 4.78 3.20 15.89
C CYS A 209 5.31 1.95 16.64
N ASP A 210 6.37 2.07 17.46
CA ASP A 210 7.06 0.91 18.06
C ASP A 210 6.18 0.09 19.01
N ASP A 211 5.25 0.75 19.72
CA ASP A 211 4.36 0.12 20.70
C ASP A 211 3.24 -0.71 20.07
N VAL A 212 3.10 -0.69 18.74
CA VAL A 212 2.07 -1.47 18.01
C VAL A 212 2.15 -2.97 18.34
N ARG A 213 3.35 -3.48 18.63
CA ARG A 213 3.58 -4.87 19.08
C ARG A 213 2.80 -5.25 20.35
N ASN A 214 2.49 -4.26 21.19
CA ASN A 214 1.82 -4.47 22.48
C ASN A 214 0.30 -4.23 22.37
N SER A 215 -0.17 -3.64 21.27
CA SER A 215 -1.58 -3.28 21.05
C SER A 215 -2.00 -3.60 19.63
N PHE A 216 -2.08 -4.88 19.28
CA PHE A 216 -2.61 -5.32 17.99
C PHE A 216 -3.54 -6.51 18.14
N THR A 217 -4.47 -6.62 17.19
CA THR A 217 -5.33 -7.78 17.01
C THR A 217 -5.07 -8.36 15.61
N PRO A 218 -4.52 -9.57 15.50
CA PRO A 218 -4.47 -10.30 14.24
C PRO A 218 -5.86 -10.40 13.59
N LEU A 219 -5.93 -10.14 12.29
CA LEU A 219 -7.12 -10.40 11.47
C LEU A 219 -6.96 -11.75 10.74
N THR A 220 -8.00 -12.18 10.02
CA THR A 220 -7.97 -13.49 9.36
C THR A 220 -6.83 -13.57 8.37
N GLY A 221 -6.07 -14.68 8.43
CA GLY A 221 -4.94 -14.93 7.55
C GLY A 221 -3.62 -14.32 7.99
N HIS A 222 -3.58 -13.60 9.11
CA HIS A 222 -2.31 -13.11 9.66
C HIS A 222 -1.40 -14.25 10.10
N ILE A 223 -0.22 -14.31 9.50
CA ILE A 223 0.83 -15.29 9.84
C ILE A 223 2.23 -14.66 9.77
N GLY A 224 2.32 -13.33 9.74
CA GLY A 224 3.58 -12.61 9.81
C GLY A 224 4.12 -12.47 11.23
N ASP A 225 5.41 -12.16 11.33
CA ASP A 225 6.10 -12.00 12.61
C ASP A 225 5.86 -10.58 13.18
N ILE A 226 5.86 -9.55 12.33
CA ILE A 226 5.46 -8.18 12.72
C ILE A 226 3.93 -8.06 12.72
N PRO A 227 3.31 -7.26 13.61
CA PRO A 227 3.96 -6.36 14.56
C PRO A 227 4.47 -7.06 15.83
N GLY A 228 4.17 -8.35 16.03
CA GLY A 228 4.44 -9.06 17.29
C GLY A 228 5.91 -9.07 17.73
N VAL A 229 6.84 -9.06 16.78
CA VAL A 229 8.30 -8.96 17.06
C VAL A 229 8.86 -7.54 16.92
N SER A 230 8.08 -6.59 16.40
CA SER A 230 8.55 -5.23 16.16
C SER A 230 8.94 -4.55 17.46
N ASN A 231 10.13 -3.98 17.56
CA ASN A 231 10.60 -3.28 18.75
C ASN A 231 11.53 -2.11 18.41
N ASN A 232 11.40 -1.64 17.16
CA ASN A 232 12.15 -0.57 16.57
C ASN A 232 11.33 -0.03 15.38
N GLY A 233 11.72 1.13 14.90
CA GLY A 233 11.08 1.87 13.85
C GLY A 233 11.82 3.20 13.70
N LEU A 234 11.70 3.82 12.53
CA LEU A 234 12.22 5.17 12.42
C LEU A 234 11.30 6.16 13.14
N VAL A 235 11.92 7.19 13.71
CA VAL A 235 11.24 8.25 14.45
C VAL A 235 11.14 9.51 13.59
N ASP A 236 10.10 10.32 13.80
CA ASP A 236 9.97 11.66 13.21
C ASP A 236 10.12 11.70 11.67
N GLN A 237 9.59 10.70 10.96
CA GLN A 237 9.73 10.57 9.51
C GLN A 237 8.84 11.51 8.69
N GLN A 238 8.09 12.42 9.34
CA GLN A 238 7.26 13.41 8.66
C GLN A 238 6.30 12.72 7.67
N GLN A 239 6.41 13.01 6.37
CA GLN A 239 5.55 12.43 5.34
C GLN A 239 5.82 10.95 5.09
N LEU A 240 6.96 10.42 5.53
CA LEU A 240 7.38 9.04 5.31
C LEU A 240 6.95 8.09 6.44
N ALA A 241 6.16 8.55 7.41
CA ALA A 241 5.78 7.76 8.59
C ALA A 241 5.06 6.43 8.25
N MET A 242 4.35 6.36 7.11
CA MET A 242 3.67 5.14 6.64
C MET A 242 4.53 4.24 5.76
N THR A 243 5.65 4.75 5.24
CA THR A 243 6.40 4.10 4.16
C THR A 243 7.80 3.71 4.58
N GLN A 244 8.45 4.49 5.45
CA GLN A 244 9.85 4.27 5.80
C GLN A 244 9.99 3.66 7.19
N ARG A 245 10.17 2.34 7.24
CA ARG A 245 10.46 1.55 8.45
C ARG A 245 9.53 1.91 9.61
N THR A 246 8.23 1.94 9.32
CA THR A 246 7.17 2.33 10.26
C THR A 246 7.24 1.53 11.56
N PHE A 247 7.46 0.23 11.43
CA PHE A 247 7.84 -0.67 12.52
C PHE A 247 8.70 -1.80 11.95
N ARG A 248 9.64 -2.29 12.75
CA ARG A 248 10.55 -3.37 12.41
C ARG A 248 11.09 -4.08 13.65
N ASP A 249 11.73 -5.22 13.46
CA ASP A 249 12.51 -5.85 14.53
C ASP A 249 13.90 -5.22 14.69
N ASN A 250 14.50 -5.38 15.87
CA ASN A 250 15.83 -4.82 16.17
C ASN A 250 16.97 -5.52 15.44
N ASN A 251 16.73 -6.71 14.88
CA ASN A 251 17.76 -7.45 14.17
C ASN A 251 17.84 -7.07 12.69
N GLY A 252 16.92 -6.27 12.17
CA GLY A 252 16.86 -5.97 10.73
C GLY A 252 16.60 -7.24 9.94
N THR A 253 15.55 -7.97 10.32
CA THR A 253 15.12 -9.18 9.62
C THR A 253 13.66 -9.14 9.23
N ARG A 254 12.86 -8.25 9.83
CA ARG A 254 11.43 -8.11 9.58
C ARG A 254 11.05 -6.63 9.63
N ASN A 255 10.74 -6.08 8.46
CA ASN A 255 10.47 -4.66 8.29
C ASN A 255 9.12 -4.46 7.58
N TRP A 256 8.45 -3.36 7.93
CA TRP A 256 7.48 -2.71 7.06
C TRP A 256 8.21 -1.57 6.35
N ASP A 257 8.51 -1.74 5.06
CA ASP A 257 9.19 -0.71 4.27
C ASP A 257 8.65 -0.64 2.85
N ILE A 258 8.49 0.58 2.34
CA ILE A 258 7.95 0.87 1.02
C ILE A 258 8.86 1.92 0.38
N ARG A 259 9.77 1.44 -0.46
CA ARG A 259 10.86 2.25 -1.03
C ARG A 259 11.68 2.95 0.06
N GLY A 260 11.98 2.24 1.14
CA GLY A 260 12.80 2.76 2.23
C GLY A 260 14.29 2.54 2.01
N GLY A 261 15.08 2.74 3.07
CA GLY A 261 16.53 2.53 3.03
C GLY A 261 17.38 3.73 2.64
N VAL A 262 18.70 3.50 2.57
CA VAL A 262 19.69 4.51 2.14
C VAL A 262 19.73 4.68 0.62
N ASP A 263 19.38 3.64 -0.11
CA ASP A 263 19.37 3.60 -1.58
C ASP A 263 17.95 3.73 -2.17
N GLU A 264 16.95 3.90 -1.31
CA GLU A 264 15.52 4.10 -1.64
C GLU A 264 14.95 2.99 -2.55
N ASP A 265 15.27 1.73 -2.24
CA ASP A 265 14.81 0.57 -3.00
C ASP A 265 14.32 -0.61 -2.14
N ASP A 266 14.14 -0.39 -0.82
CA ASP A 266 13.63 -1.41 0.10
C ASP A 266 12.10 -1.54 -0.07
N TRP A 267 11.62 -2.64 -0.64
CA TRP A 267 10.20 -2.99 -0.75
C TRP A 267 9.91 -4.23 0.11
N GLU A 268 9.75 -4.01 1.41
CA GLU A 268 9.83 -5.05 2.44
C GLU A 268 8.50 -5.26 3.15
N CYS A 269 8.17 -6.53 3.30
CA CYS A 269 6.90 -7.02 3.81
C CYS A 269 7.12 -8.18 4.77
N ASP A 270 7.43 -7.88 6.04
CA ASP A 270 7.81 -8.91 7.02
C ASP A 270 9.10 -9.66 6.62
N ASP A 271 10.00 -8.97 5.95
CA ASP A 271 11.36 -9.36 5.59
C ASP A 271 12.29 -8.14 5.63
N ASP A 272 13.56 -8.34 5.28
CA ASP A 272 14.58 -7.28 5.19
C ASP A 272 15.62 -7.70 4.16
N VAL A 273 15.20 -7.81 2.90
CA VAL A 273 16.06 -8.22 1.78
C VAL A 273 16.85 -7.04 1.18
N ASP A 274 16.58 -5.81 1.64
CA ASP A 274 17.19 -4.54 1.21
C ASP A 274 17.19 -4.41 -0.33
N ASN A 275 16.06 -4.74 -0.97
CA ASN A 275 15.92 -4.62 -2.43
C ASN A 275 14.46 -4.59 -2.93
N GLN A 276 14.34 -4.43 -4.24
CA GLN A 276 13.09 -4.28 -4.98
C GLN A 276 12.71 -5.51 -5.83
N SER A 277 13.37 -6.65 -5.64
CA SER A 277 13.25 -7.81 -6.54
C SER A 277 11.89 -8.53 -6.46
N SER A 278 11.24 -8.46 -5.31
CA SER A 278 9.97 -9.13 -5.05
C SER A 278 8.79 -8.22 -5.34
N SER A 279 7.68 -8.80 -5.77
CA SER A 279 6.42 -8.05 -5.89
C SER A 279 5.79 -7.94 -4.51
N THR A 280 5.28 -6.77 -4.16
CA THR A 280 4.66 -6.51 -2.86
C THR A 280 3.30 -5.85 -3.00
N ILE A 281 2.44 -6.08 -2.01
CA ILE A 281 1.20 -5.31 -1.83
C ILE A 281 1.22 -4.79 -0.40
N HIS A 282 1.22 -3.48 -0.21
CA HIS A 282 1.08 -2.81 1.09
C HIS A 282 -0.16 -1.95 1.11
N ARG A 283 -0.92 -2.04 2.19
CA ARG A 283 -2.11 -1.21 2.41
C ARG A 283 -2.31 -0.83 3.86
N ILE A 284 -2.82 0.38 4.05
CA ILE A 284 -3.25 0.89 5.36
C ILE A 284 -4.66 1.46 5.23
N TRP A 285 -5.48 1.21 6.25
CA TRP A 285 -6.79 1.83 6.42
C TRP A 285 -6.93 2.43 7.81
N PHE A 286 -7.83 3.41 7.96
CA PHE A 286 -8.33 3.84 9.26
C PHE A 286 -9.82 3.55 9.41
N ARG A 287 -10.32 3.56 10.65
CA ARG A 287 -11.76 3.71 10.92
C ARG A 287 -12.05 4.43 12.23
#